data_AF-A0A522VQF5-F1
#
_entry.id   AF-A0A522VQF5-F1
#
_cell.length_a   1.000
_cell.length_b   1.000
_cell.length_c   1.000
_cell.angle_alpha   90.00
_cell.angle_beta   90.00
_cell.angle_gamma   90.00
#
_symmetry.space_group_name_H-M   'P 1'
#
loop_
_entity.id
_entity.type
_entity.pdbx_description
1 polymer ?
#
loop_
_entity_poly.entity_id
_entity_poly.type
_entity_poly.pdbx_seq_one_letter_code
_entity_poly.pdbx_strand_id
1 'polypeptide(L)'
;MTGSGGPYFQALDYVSNRMDKVNGFLSPLDAGLLMAIDLAQKGAEIKGDLAEIGVLHGRSAFLLSCLARDDERVQAVDIFDLYYPNPPYNHPDAFIGNALSLGIGLERFNLVKADTTKDASRVTESLGRKSQRLFHVDGDHRLMHILADSKIAIDTTSPEGVIVFDDVFSYLMPEVTEGILKTFAGRTDFVPFALSPNKAYFCPPEHKPRYAAYVIECLPNNLDTEVRRLLDHWVLTFSALKPVVLRYFDKAGTVDDTMLHRHILGRPVDFPLPP
;
A
#
# COMPACT_ATOMS: atom_id res chain seq x y z
N MET A 1 9.68 25.69 18.29
CA MET A 1 10.61 25.58 17.14
C MET A 1 10.69 24.11 16.77
N THR A 2 9.88 23.68 15.80
CA THR A 2 9.78 22.29 15.34
C THR A 2 10.74 22.08 14.17
N GLY A 3 11.68 21.15 14.31
CA GLY A 3 12.72 20.88 13.32
C GLY A 3 12.13 20.52 11.95
N SER A 4 12.73 21.11 10.92
CA SER A 4 12.39 21.07 9.51
C SER A 4 12.73 19.72 8.85
N GLY A 5 11.88 18.70 9.06
CA GLY A 5 11.85 17.51 8.20
C GLY A 5 10.90 17.73 7.02
N GLY A 6 11.27 17.29 5.81
CA GLY A 6 10.36 17.30 4.66
C GLY A 6 9.09 16.47 4.90
N PRO A 7 8.06 16.55 4.02
CA PRO A 7 6.74 15.93 4.25
C PRO A 7 6.78 14.41 4.46
N TYR A 8 7.84 13.73 4.01
CA TYR A 8 8.04 12.29 4.20
C TYR A 8 8.97 11.90 5.35
N PHE A 9 9.46 12.87 6.13
CA PHE A 9 10.41 12.59 7.22
C PHE A 9 9.88 11.56 8.21
N GLN A 10 8.61 11.66 8.61
CA GLN A 10 8.00 10.70 9.54
C GLN A 10 7.92 9.28 8.96
N ALA A 11 7.53 9.15 7.70
CA ALA A 11 7.45 7.87 7.01
C ALA A 11 8.84 7.25 6.82
N LEU A 12 9.83 8.04 6.40
CA LEU A 12 11.22 7.60 6.25
C LEU A 12 11.83 7.15 7.58
N ASP A 13 11.63 7.92 8.64
CA ASP A 13 12.09 7.55 9.98
C ASP A 13 11.41 6.27 10.46
N TYR A 14 10.10 6.13 10.21
CA TYR A 14 9.39 4.90 10.55
C TYR A 14 10.01 3.69 9.83
N VAL A 15 10.10 3.73 8.51
CA VAL A 15 10.64 2.65 7.67
C VAL A 15 12.09 2.32 8.05
N SER A 16 12.92 3.32 8.32
CA SER A 16 14.36 3.12 8.53
C SER A 16 14.72 2.72 9.96
N ASN A 17 13.97 3.19 10.96
CA ASN A 17 14.41 3.14 12.36
C ASN A 17 13.41 2.46 13.31
N ARG A 18 12.13 2.33 12.93
CA ARG A 18 11.06 1.89 13.84
C ARG A 18 10.30 0.67 13.35
N MET A 19 10.19 0.45 12.04
CA MET A 19 9.38 -0.60 11.42
C MET A 19 9.77 -2.01 11.92
N ASP A 20 11.06 -2.29 12.09
CA ASP A 20 11.54 -3.60 12.56
C ASP A 20 11.28 -3.87 14.05
N LYS A 21 10.82 -2.87 14.81
CA LYS A 21 10.35 -3.06 16.19
C LYS A 21 8.93 -3.65 16.24
N VAL A 22 8.24 -3.68 15.09
CA VAL A 22 6.88 -4.22 14.96
C VAL A 22 6.93 -5.54 14.20
N ASN A 23 6.58 -6.61 14.90
CA ASN A 23 6.44 -7.93 14.30
C ASN A 23 5.38 -7.92 13.19
N GLY A 24 5.73 -8.32 11.97
CA GLY A 24 4.81 -8.36 10.83
C GLY A 24 5.56 -8.35 9.51
N PHE A 25 4.84 -8.24 8.41
CA PHE A 25 5.38 -8.35 7.06
C PHE A 25 5.20 -7.04 6.29
N LEU A 26 6.30 -6.33 6.06
CA LEU A 26 6.35 -5.21 5.12
C LEU A 26 7.79 -5.04 4.67
N SER A 27 8.04 -5.21 3.37
CA SER A 27 9.37 -5.04 2.80
C SER A 27 9.69 -3.55 2.61
N PRO A 28 10.98 -3.13 2.67
CA PRO A 28 11.37 -1.76 2.32
C PRO A 28 10.98 -1.36 0.88
N LEU A 29 10.92 -2.32 -0.05
CA LEU A 29 10.46 -2.08 -1.43
C LEU A 29 8.98 -1.65 -1.42
N ASP A 30 8.14 -2.42 -0.76
CA ASP A 30 6.70 -2.16 -0.71
C ASP A 30 6.40 -0.89 0.09
N ALA A 31 7.14 -0.63 1.18
CA ALA A 31 7.07 0.65 1.87
C ALA A 31 7.38 1.83 0.94
N GLY A 32 8.43 1.71 0.12
CA GLY A 32 8.77 2.70 -0.91
C GLY A 32 7.69 2.88 -1.98
N LEU A 33 7.07 1.79 -2.43
CA LEU A 33 5.95 1.82 -3.38
C LEU A 33 4.74 2.56 -2.79
N LEU A 34 4.37 2.26 -1.54
CA LEU A 34 3.29 2.95 -0.84
C LEU A 34 3.58 4.44 -0.68
N MET A 35 4.82 4.82 -0.33
CA MET A 35 5.23 6.22 -0.25
C MET A 35 5.18 6.93 -1.61
N ALA A 36 5.56 6.25 -2.69
CA ALA A 36 5.51 6.81 -4.05
C ALA A 36 4.08 7.02 -4.54
N ILE A 37 3.19 6.08 -4.22
CA ILE A 37 1.75 6.21 -4.49
C ILE A 37 1.16 7.38 -3.71
N ASP A 38 1.48 7.50 -2.42
CA ASP A 38 1.05 8.62 -1.60
C ASP A 38 1.56 9.97 -2.15
N LEU A 39 2.79 10.01 -2.66
CA LEU A 39 3.35 11.22 -3.29
C LEU A 39 2.57 11.60 -4.55
N ALA A 40 2.24 10.62 -5.40
CA ALA A 40 1.42 10.83 -6.57
C ALA A 40 0.01 11.36 -6.21
N GLN A 41 -0.59 10.83 -5.14
CA GLN A 41 -1.91 11.27 -4.67
C GLN A 41 -1.87 12.67 -4.07
N LYS A 42 -0.80 12.99 -3.32
CA LYS A 42 -0.62 14.33 -2.75
C LYS A 42 -0.37 15.39 -3.82
N GLY A 43 0.47 15.09 -4.82
CA GLY A 43 0.70 15.99 -5.96
C GLY A 43 -0.56 16.25 -6.78
N ALA A 44 -1.45 15.25 -6.90
CA ALA A 44 -2.72 15.39 -7.62
C ALA A 44 -3.90 15.86 -6.74
N GLU A 45 -3.65 16.27 -5.49
CA GLU A 45 -4.69 16.64 -4.51
C GLU A 45 -5.78 15.57 -4.27
N ILE A 46 -5.48 14.30 -4.54
CA ILE A 46 -6.37 13.18 -4.25
C ILE A 46 -6.42 13.01 -2.73
N LYS A 47 -7.61 13.25 -2.16
CA LYS A 47 -7.90 13.16 -0.73
C LYS A 47 -8.74 11.93 -0.41
N GLY A 48 -8.59 11.43 0.79
CA GLY A 48 -9.36 10.31 1.31
C GLY A 48 -8.63 9.62 2.42
N ASP A 49 -9.37 8.85 3.21
CA ASP A 49 -8.78 8.02 4.24
C ASP A 49 -7.89 6.92 3.62
N LEU A 50 -7.11 6.28 4.47
CA LEU A 50 -6.36 5.09 4.13
C LEU A 50 -7.01 3.90 4.84
N ALA A 51 -6.96 2.72 4.24
CA ALA A 51 -7.53 1.52 4.84
C ALA A 51 -6.58 0.33 4.77
N GLU A 52 -6.65 -0.53 5.78
CA GLU A 52 -6.00 -1.83 5.78
C GLU A 52 -6.95 -2.89 6.36
N ILE A 53 -7.12 -4.00 5.64
CA ILE A 53 -7.72 -5.23 6.19
C ILE A 53 -6.58 -6.18 6.54
N GLY A 54 -6.57 -6.65 7.79
CA GLY A 54 -5.51 -7.48 8.36
C GLY A 54 -4.33 -6.63 8.87
N VAL A 55 -4.52 -5.95 10.00
CA VAL A 55 -3.49 -5.05 10.53
C VAL A 55 -2.50 -5.75 11.46
N LEU A 56 -2.84 -6.94 11.97
CA LEU A 56 -1.98 -7.74 12.84
C LEU A 56 -1.44 -6.90 14.03
N HIS A 57 -0.15 -6.58 14.03
CA HIS A 57 0.53 -5.77 15.05
C HIS A 57 0.76 -4.31 14.64
N GLY A 58 0.31 -3.92 13.45
CA GLY A 58 0.32 -2.55 12.93
C GLY A 58 1.49 -2.18 12.03
N ARG A 59 2.34 -3.13 11.60
CA ARG A 59 3.60 -2.80 10.88
C ARG A 59 3.36 -1.92 9.65
N SER A 60 2.38 -2.27 8.81
CA SER A 60 1.99 -1.51 7.62
C SER A 60 0.98 -0.40 7.95
N ALA A 61 -0.05 -0.64 8.76
CA ALA A 61 -0.95 0.41 9.26
C ALA A 61 -0.23 1.65 9.83
N PHE A 62 0.86 1.46 10.57
CA PHE A 62 1.64 2.57 11.12
C PHE A 62 2.37 3.36 10.04
N LEU A 63 2.86 2.71 8.97
CA LEU A 63 3.35 3.44 7.80
C LEU A 63 2.20 4.24 7.16
N LEU A 64 1.03 3.63 6.94
CA LEU A 64 -0.13 4.34 6.41
C LEU A 64 -0.49 5.57 7.26
N SER A 65 -0.38 5.46 8.59
CA SER A 65 -0.63 6.60 9.49
C SER A 65 0.39 7.73 9.35
N CYS A 66 1.62 7.43 8.94
CA CYS A 66 2.64 8.43 8.61
C CYS A 66 2.39 9.08 7.24
N LEU A 67 1.63 8.42 6.36
CA LEU A 67 1.26 8.94 5.04
C LEU A 67 -0.03 9.78 5.10
N ALA A 68 -0.91 9.50 6.05
CA ALA A 68 -2.17 10.23 6.27
C ALA A 68 -1.93 11.73 6.50
N ARG A 69 -2.75 12.56 5.85
CA ARG A 69 -2.87 14.00 6.17
C ARG A 69 -3.52 14.19 7.54
N ASP A 70 -3.49 15.41 8.05
CA ASP A 70 -4.10 15.74 9.35
C ASP A 70 -5.63 15.58 9.36
N ASP A 71 -6.28 15.74 8.21
CA ASP A 71 -7.71 15.54 7.98
C ASP A 71 -8.07 14.12 7.55
N GLU A 72 -7.11 13.20 7.47
CA GLU A 72 -7.30 11.80 7.06
C GLU A 72 -7.06 10.84 8.23
N ARG A 73 -7.70 9.68 8.19
CA ARG A 73 -7.51 8.60 9.16
C ARG A 73 -7.15 7.28 8.48
N VAL A 74 -6.58 6.37 9.26
CA VAL A 74 -6.37 4.98 8.87
C VAL A 74 -7.50 4.11 9.42
N GLN A 75 -8.28 3.51 8.51
CA GLN A 75 -9.30 2.52 8.80
C GLN A 75 -8.62 1.16 8.95
N ALA A 76 -8.41 0.72 10.20
CA ALA A 76 -7.68 -0.50 10.54
C ALA A 76 -8.65 -1.63 10.88
N VAL A 77 -8.86 -2.55 9.95
CA VAL A 77 -9.82 -3.66 10.06
C VAL A 77 -9.09 -4.95 10.41
N ASP A 78 -9.51 -5.63 11.47
CA ASP A 78 -8.98 -6.94 11.88
C ASP A 78 -9.99 -7.63 12.80
N ILE A 79 -9.86 -8.93 13.03
CA ILE A 79 -10.62 -9.61 14.08
C ILE A 79 -10.09 -9.26 15.47
N PHE A 80 -8.82 -8.82 15.58
CA PHE A 80 -8.09 -8.49 16.82
C PHE A 80 -8.04 -9.60 17.88
N ASP A 81 -8.74 -10.71 17.67
CA ASP A 81 -8.74 -11.90 18.48
C ASP A 81 -8.14 -13.03 17.65
N LEU A 82 -6.91 -13.46 17.93
CA LEU A 82 -6.42 -14.74 17.44
C LEU A 82 -5.99 -15.63 18.60
N TYR A 83 -6.99 -16.21 19.28
CA TYR A 83 -6.83 -17.53 19.88
C TYR A 83 -6.78 -18.58 18.76
N TYR A 84 -5.66 -18.68 18.05
CA TYR A 84 -5.30 -19.87 17.26
C TYR A 84 -4.21 -20.64 18.04
N PRO A 85 -4.11 -21.97 17.97
CA PRO A 85 -3.26 -22.77 18.87
C PRO A 85 -1.74 -22.66 18.59
N ASN A 86 -1.28 -21.59 17.93
CA ASN A 86 0.14 -21.25 17.79
C ASN A 86 0.46 -19.97 18.59
N PRO A 87 0.79 -20.10 19.89
CA PRO A 87 1.50 -19.04 20.62
C PRO A 87 2.80 -18.66 19.88
N PRO A 88 3.25 -17.38 19.88
CA PRO A 88 2.85 -16.30 20.79
C PRO A 88 2.41 -15.01 20.05
N TYR A 89 1.67 -15.11 18.95
CA TYR A 89 1.34 -13.96 18.11
C TYR A 89 -0.11 -13.53 18.33
N ASN A 90 -0.30 -12.24 18.65
CA ASN A 90 -1.51 -11.45 18.44
C ASN A 90 -2.62 -11.43 19.52
N HIS A 91 -2.43 -10.53 20.49
CA HIS A 91 -3.52 -9.89 21.24
C HIS A 91 -3.78 -8.47 20.68
N PRO A 92 -4.99 -7.88 20.81
CA PRO A 92 -5.24 -6.47 20.46
C PRO A 92 -4.24 -5.52 21.14
N ASP A 93 -3.76 -5.92 22.31
CA ASP A 93 -2.70 -5.30 23.09
C ASP A 93 -1.41 -5.12 22.30
N ALA A 94 -1.13 -5.94 21.29
CA ALA A 94 0.09 -5.82 20.49
C ALA A 94 0.02 -4.63 19.52
N PHE A 95 -1.09 -4.44 18.78
CA PHE A 95 -1.25 -3.25 17.93
C PHE A 95 -1.22 -1.98 18.79
N ILE A 96 -2.06 -1.92 19.83
CA ILE A 96 -2.17 -0.76 20.71
C ILE A 96 -0.85 -0.51 21.45
N GLY A 97 -0.26 -1.56 22.01
CA GLY A 97 1.02 -1.50 22.73
C GLY A 97 2.17 -1.05 21.82
N ASN A 98 2.25 -1.55 20.59
CA ASN A 98 3.25 -1.10 19.63
C ASN A 98 3.04 0.37 19.27
N ALA A 99 1.81 0.80 18.98
CA ALA A 99 1.51 2.20 18.69
C ALA A 99 1.95 3.12 19.84
N LEU A 100 1.59 2.78 21.08
CA LEU A 100 2.01 3.51 22.28
C LEU A 100 3.54 3.51 22.45
N SER A 101 4.19 2.36 22.27
CA SER A 101 5.65 2.22 22.40
C SER A 101 6.44 3.05 21.37
N LEU A 102 5.85 3.27 20.20
CA LEU A 102 6.44 4.04 19.10
C LEU A 102 6.01 5.51 19.09
N GLY A 103 5.16 5.93 20.03
CA GLY A 103 4.62 7.27 20.10
C GLY A 103 3.65 7.62 18.96
N ILE A 104 3.00 6.62 18.38
CA ILE A 104 1.99 6.80 17.32
C ILE A 104 0.63 6.95 18.00
N GLY A 105 0.00 8.10 17.78
CA GLY A 105 -1.29 8.44 18.37
C GLY A 105 -2.43 7.56 17.84
N LEU A 106 -3.18 6.95 18.75
CA LEU A 106 -4.31 6.07 18.41
C LEU A 106 -5.45 6.83 17.73
N GLU A 107 -5.53 8.14 17.91
CA GLU A 107 -6.50 9.02 17.24
C GLU A 107 -6.34 9.06 15.71
N ARG A 108 -5.18 8.64 15.19
CA ARG A 108 -4.92 8.47 13.75
C ARG A 108 -5.68 7.29 13.14
N PHE A 109 -6.22 6.40 13.98
CA PHE A 109 -6.87 5.17 13.55
C PHE A 109 -8.37 5.15 13.89
N ASN A 110 -9.14 4.53 13.01
CA ASN A 110 -10.42 3.94 13.35
C ASN A 110 -10.25 2.42 13.40
N LEU A 111 -10.30 1.82 14.59
CA LEU A 111 -10.11 0.38 14.78
C LEU A 111 -11.44 -0.35 14.58
N VAL A 112 -11.54 -1.14 13.52
CA VAL A 112 -12.76 -1.86 13.13
C VAL A 112 -12.57 -3.34 13.41
N LYS A 113 -13.05 -3.80 14.56
CA LYS A 113 -13.05 -5.24 14.88
C LYS A 113 -14.10 -5.97 14.04
N ALA A 114 -13.71 -6.81 13.10
CA ALA A 114 -14.63 -7.49 12.18
C ALA A 114 -14.05 -8.74 11.50
N ASP A 115 -14.90 -9.74 11.27
CA ASP A 115 -14.65 -10.79 10.27
C ASP A 115 -15.35 -10.37 8.97
N THR A 116 -14.58 -10.04 7.94
CA THR A 116 -15.09 -9.49 6.68
C THR A 116 -16.04 -10.43 5.94
N THR A 117 -15.95 -11.75 6.17
CA THR A 117 -16.90 -12.73 5.58
C THR A 117 -18.26 -12.72 6.24
N LYS A 118 -18.35 -12.22 7.48
CA LYS A 118 -19.59 -12.14 8.28
C LYS A 118 -20.16 -10.73 8.33
N ASP A 119 -19.28 -9.73 8.36
CA ASP A 119 -19.60 -8.34 8.68
C ASP A 119 -19.37 -7.37 7.50
N ALA A 120 -19.30 -7.86 6.26
CA ALA A 120 -18.93 -7.04 5.09
C ALA A 120 -19.68 -5.70 4.99
N SER A 121 -21.00 -5.69 5.25
CA SER A 121 -21.82 -4.47 5.22
C SER A 121 -21.41 -3.46 6.31
N ARG A 122 -21.17 -3.94 7.54
CA ARG A 122 -20.75 -3.10 8.67
C ARG A 122 -19.35 -2.53 8.43
N VAL A 123 -18.43 -3.34 7.89
CA VAL A 123 -17.10 -2.87 7.51
C VAL A 123 -17.20 -1.79 6.43
N THR A 124 -17.97 -2.04 5.37
CA THR A 124 -18.18 -1.07 4.29
C THR A 124 -18.80 0.24 4.80
N GLU A 125 -19.77 0.17 5.71
CA GLU A 125 -20.39 1.34 6.34
C GLU A 125 -19.38 2.11 7.19
N SER A 126 -18.60 1.42 8.03
CA SER A 126 -17.57 2.03 8.86
C SER A 126 -16.48 2.73 8.06
N LEU A 127 -16.09 2.17 6.92
CA LEU A 127 -15.07 2.74 6.04
C LEU A 127 -15.62 3.87 5.16
N GLY A 128 -16.93 3.94 4.96
CA GLY A 128 -17.53 4.83 3.98
C GLY A 128 -17.30 4.36 2.54
N ARG A 129 -18.32 4.51 1.69
CA ARG A 129 -18.21 4.15 0.27
C ARG A 129 -17.31 5.17 -0.44
N LYS A 130 -16.45 4.67 -1.33
CA LYS A 130 -15.60 5.50 -2.21
C LYS A 130 -14.79 6.58 -1.48
N SER A 131 -14.39 6.32 -0.24
CA SER A 131 -13.75 7.29 0.67
C SER A 131 -12.25 7.04 0.88
N GLN A 132 -11.75 5.86 0.47
CA GLN A 132 -10.36 5.47 0.71
C GLN A 132 -9.49 5.82 -0.51
N ARG A 133 -8.44 6.61 -0.35
CA ARG A 133 -7.49 6.87 -1.45
C ARG A 133 -6.44 5.78 -1.58
N LEU A 134 -6.10 5.10 -0.50
CA LEU A 134 -5.16 3.98 -0.50
C LEU A 134 -5.70 2.85 0.37
N PHE A 135 -5.87 1.67 -0.22
CA PHE A 135 -6.44 0.50 0.43
C PHE A 135 -5.47 -0.67 0.35
N HIS A 136 -5.02 -1.21 1.49
CA HIS A 136 -4.21 -2.41 1.59
C HIS A 136 -5.06 -3.62 2.04
N VAL A 137 -4.97 -4.73 1.31
CA VAL A 137 -5.68 -5.99 1.59
C VAL A 137 -4.64 -7.04 1.96
N ASP A 138 -4.62 -7.41 3.24
CA ASP A 138 -3.65 -8.32 3.87
C ASP A 138 -4.36 -9.19 4.94
N GLY A 139 -5.58 -9.62 4.62
CA GLY A 139 -6.46 -10.37 5.51
C GLY A 139 -6.13 -11.85 5.57
N ASP A 140 -7.15 -12.69 5.70
CA ASP A 140 -6.97 -14.15 5.70
C ASP A 140 -6.75 -14.68 4.28
N HIS A 141 -5.82 -15.62 4.13
CA HIS A 141 -5.35 -16.11 2.83
C HIS A 141 -6.24 -17.16 2.16
N ARG A 142 -7.38 -17.51 2.76
CA ARG A 142 -8.37 -18.42 2.16
C ARG A 142 -9.22 -17.68 1.12
N LEU A 143 -9.59 -18.37 0.04
CA LEU A 143 -10.27 -17.80 -1.12
C LEU A 143 -11.54 -17.03 -0.75
N MET A 144 -12.36 -17.57 0.17
CA MET A 144 -13.59 -16.90 0.60
C MET A 144 -13.35 -15.55 1.29
N HIS A 145 -12.24 -15.41 2.02
CA HIS A 145 -11.86 -14.17 2.69
C HIS A 145 -11.35 -13.15 1.67
N ILE A 146 -10.45 -13.57 0.78
CA ILE A 146 -9.91 -12.70 -0.28
C ILE A 146 -11.03 -12.15 -1.20
N LEU A 147 -12.05 -12.96 -1.52
CA LEU A 147 -13.21 -12.49 -2.28
C LEU A 147 -14.05 -11.46 -1.51
N ALA A 148 -14.24 -11.65 -0.21
CA ALA A 148 -14.96 -10.71 0.64
C ALA A 148 -14.19 -9.38 0.80
N ASP A 149 -12.88 -9.46 1.08
CA ASP A 149 -12.00 -8.32 1.25
C ASP A 149 -11.88 -7.52 -0.05
N SER A 150 -11.73 -8.21 -1.18
CA SER A 150 -11.70 -7.59 -2.51
C SER A 150 -12.98 -6.80 -2.78
N LYS A 151 -14.14 -7.35 -2.41
CA LYS A 151 -15.42 -6.65 -2.57
C LYS A 151 -15.47 -5.36 -1.73
N ILE A 152 -15.05 -5.43 -0.47
CA ILE A 152 -14.99 -4.26 0.43
C ILE A 152 -14.03 -3.22 -0.14
N ALA A 153 -12.83 -3.62 -0.54
CA ALA A 153 -11.82 -2.73 -1.10
C ALA A 153 -12.34 -2.01 -2.35
N ILE A 154 -12.97 -2.72 -3.28
CA ILE A 154 -13.59 -2.13 -4.48
C ILE A 154 -14.73 -1.18 -4.12
N ASP A 155 -15.59 -1.54 -3.16
CA ASP A 155 -16.76 -0.73 -2.79
C ASP A 155 -16.39 0.56 -2.02
N THR A 156 -15.25 0.57 -1.32
CA THR A 156 -14.82 1.66 -0.43
C THR A 156 -13.66 2.49 -0.98
N THR A 157 -12.86 1.98 -1.91
CA THR A 157 -11.79 2.75 -2.56
C THR A 157 -12.38 3.80 -3.49
N SER A 158 -11.90 5.03 -3.35
CA SER A 158 -12.28 6.20 -4.15
C SER A 158 -12.03 5.97 -5.66
N PRO A 159 -12.72 6.71 -6.53
CA PRO A 159 -12.57 6.57 -7.98
C PRO A 159 -11.17 6.90 -8.51
N GLU A 160 -10.30 7.51 -7.70
CA GLU A 160 -8.91 7.84 -8.07
C GLU A 160 -7.89 7.03 -7.26
N GLY A 161 -8.36 6.18 -6.34
CA GLY A 161 -7.54 5.50 -5.35
C GLY A 161 -6.75 4.30 -5.86
N VAL A 162 -5.98 3.71 -4.97
CA VAL A 162 -5.17 2.51 -5.23
C VAL A 162 -5.55 1.39 -4.27
N ILE A 163 -5.70 0.18 -4.81
CA ILE A 163 -5.87 -1.05 -4.03
C ILE A 163 -4.58 -1.86 -4.14
N VAL A 164 -4.05 -2.28 -3.00
CA VAL A 164 -2.83 -3.08 -2.88
C VAL A 164 -3.20 -4.41 -2.22
N PHE A 165 -2.85 -5.51 -2.87
CA PHE A 165 -3.05 -6.86 -2.32
C PHE A 165 -1.71 -7.45 -1.90
N ASP A 166 -1.65 -8.00 -0.68
CA ASP A 166 -0.51 -8.80 -0.24
C ASP A 166 -0.54 -10.24 -0.80
N ASP A 167 0.58 -10.93 -0.67
CA ASP A 167 0.81 -12.34 -1.00
C ASP A 167 0.41 -12.79 -2.42
N VAL A 168 0.42 -11.86 -3.38
CA VAL A 168 0.18 -12.20 -4.79
C VAL A 168 1.29 -13.11 -5.31
N PHE A 169 0.91 -14.16 -6.03
CA PHE A 169 1.79 -15.21 -6.55
C PHE A 169 2.61 -15.97 -5.49
N SER A 170 2.29 -15.84 -4.20
CA SER A 170 2.87 -16.66 -3.15
C SER A 170 2.48 -18.12 -3.33
N TYR A 171 3.47 -19.00 -3.50
CA TYR A 171 3.24 -20.44 -3.59
C TYR A 171 2.73 -21.05 -2.28
N LEU A 172 2.92 -20.34 -1.15
CA LEU A 172 2.39 -20.73 0.15
C LEU A 172 0.91 -20.39 0.29
N MET A 173 0.41 -19.43 -0.49
CA MET A 173 -0.93 -18.86 -0.39
C MET A 173 -1.60 -18.74 -1.77
N PRO A 174 -1.74 -19.84 -2.52
CA PRO A 174 -2.21 -19.80 -3.90
C PRO A 174 -3.65 -19.28 -4.04
N GLU A 175 -4.49 -19.47 -3.02
CA GLU A 175 -5.87 -18.99 -2.97
C GLU A 175 -5.97 -17.46 -3.02
N VAL A 176 -4.95 -16.73 -2.55
CA VAL A 176 -4.85 -15.26 -2.68
C VAL A 176 -4.78 -14.87 -4.14
N THR A 177 -3.88 -15.49 -4.90
CA THR A 177 -3.73 -15.25 -6.34
C THR A 177 -5.01 -15.63 -7.08
N GLU A 178 -5.59 -16.78 -6.75
CA GLU A 178 -6.86 -17.21 -7.34
C GLU A 178 -7.98 -16.18 -7.11
N GLY A 179 -8.13 -15.68 -5.88
CA GLY A 179 -9.13 -14.69 -5.51
C GLY A 179 -8.96 -13.36 -6.22
N ILE A 180 -7.73 -12.86 -6.33
CA ILE A 180 -7.41 -11.63 -7.07
C ILE A 180 -7.75 -11.81 -8.55
N LEU A 181 -7.28 -12.90 -9.19
CA LEU A 181 -7.54 -13.13 -10.61
C LEU A 181 -9.04 -13.29 -10.89
N LYS A 182 -9.78 -14.02 -10.06
CA LYS A 182 -11.24 -14.15 -10.17
C LYS A 182 -11.95 -12.81 -10.02
N THR A 183 -11.50 -11.98 -9.09
CA THR A 183 -12.10 -10.66 -8.85
C THR A 183 -11.90 -9.75 -10.04
N PHE A 184 -10.68 -9.66 -10.57
CA PHE A 184 -10.32 -8.63 -11.56
C PHE A 184 -10.37 -9.09 -13.02
N ALA A 185 -10.59 -10.38 -13.30
CA ALA A 185 -10.79 -10.86 -14.67
C ALA A 185 -11.96 -10.15 -15.37
N GLY A 186 -11.66 -9.47 -16.49
CA GLY A 186 -12.65 -8.73 -17.28
C GLY A 186 -13.12 -7.40 -16.67
N ARG A 187 -12.59 -6.99 -15.51
CA ARG A 187 -12.90 -5.68 -14.93
C ARG A 187 -12.15 -4.55 -15.65
N THR A 188 -12.75 -3.37 -15.64
CA THR A 188 -12.20 -2.17 -16.28
C THR A 188 -12.13 -0.96 -15.35
N ASP A 189 -12.64 -1.04 -14.13
CA ASP A 189 -12.65 0.06 -13.17
C ASP A 189 -11.39 0.12 -12.29
N PHE A 190 -10.74 -1.02 -12.06
CA PHE A 190 -9.42 -1.12 -11.43
C PHE A 190 -8.59 -2.14 -12.19
N VAL A 191 -7.38 -1.74 -12.58
CA VAL A 191 -6.47 -2.52 -13.41
C VAL A 191 -5.09 -2.57 -12.76
N PRO A 192 -4.33 -3.67 -12.92
CA PRO A 192 -3.02 -3.76 -12.30
C PRO A 192 -2.06 -2.79 -12.99
N PHE A 193 -1.15 -2.17 -12.22
CA PHE A 193 -0.11 -1.29 -12.76
C PHE A 193 1.30 -1.61 -12.26
N ALA A 194 1.42 -2.18 -11.06
CA ALA A 194 2.69 -2.61 -10.49
C ALA A 194 2.56 -3.97 -9.79
N LEU A 195 3.66 -4.71 -9.76
CA LEU A 195 3.89 -5.93 -8.98
C LEU A 195 5.25 -5.81 -8.29
N SER A 196 5.29 -6.07 -7.00
CA SER A 196 6.52 -6.42 -6.28
C SER A 196 6.59 -7.95 -6.14
N PRO A 197 7.63 -8.53 -5.52
CA PRO A 197 7.68 -9.98 -5.30
C PRO A 197 6.48 -10.54 -4.52
N ASN A 198 5.86 -9.73 -3.66
CA ASN A 198 4.75 -10.16 -2.80
C ASN A 198 3.45 -9.37 -3.00
N LYS A 199 3.47 -8.18 -3.61
CA LYS A 199 2.26 -7.33 -3.69
C LYS A 199 1.83 -7.00 -5.11
N ALA A 200 0.52 -6.93 -5.33
CA ALA A 200 -0.07 -6.41 -6.55
C ALA A 200 -0.81 -5.09 -6.31
N TYR A 201 -0.59 -4.14 -7.22
CA TYR A 201 -1.10 -2.78 -7.10
C TYR A 201 -2.06 -2.48 -8.25
N PHE A 202 -3.27 -2.08 -7.91
CA PHE A 202 -4.37 -1.81 -8.83
C PHE A 202 -4.84 -0.37 -8.71
N CYS A 203 -5.13 0.26 -9.84
CA CYS A 203 -5.64 1.62 -9.91
C CYS A 203 -6.63 1.74 -11.07
N PRO A 204 -7.46 2.80 -11.11
CA PRO A 204 -8.27 3.11 -12.27
C PRO A 204 -7.40 3.33 -13.52
N PRO A 205 -7.79 2.83 -14.70
CA PRO A 205 -7.00 2.90 -15.93
C PRO A 205 -6.49 4.30 -16.30
N GLU A 206 -7.29 5.33 -16.04
CA GLU A 206 -6.99 6.74 -16.33
C GLU A 206 -5.85 7.29 -15.47
N HIS A 207 -5.66 6.79 -14.25
CA HIS A 207 -4.61 7.22 -13.34
C HIS A 207 -3.34 6.36 -13.43
N LYS A 208 -3.43 5.24 -14.14
CA LYS A 208 -2.34 4.29 -14.30
C LYS A 208 -1.01 4.91 -14.79
N PRO A 209 -0.99 5.79 -15.81
CA PRO A 209 0.26 6.42 -16.23
C PRO A 209 0.91 7.26 -15.13
N ARG A 210 0.12 7.99 -14.34
CA ARG A 210 0.60 8.80 -13.22
C ARG A 210 1.23 7.92 -12.15
N TYR A 211 0.50 6.91 -11.67
CA TYR A 211 1.03 6.04 -10.63
C TYR A 211 2.30 5.30 -11.07
N ALA A 212 2.34 4.84 -12.32
CA ALA A 212 3.53 4.21 -12.91
C ALA A 212 4.74 5.15 -12.95
N ALA A 213 4.56 6.42 -13.33
CA ALA A 213 5.65 7.40 -13.36
C ALA A 213 6.25 7.61 -11.96
N TYR A 214 5.40 7.85 -10.96
CA TYR A 214 5.86 8.09 -9.58
C TYR A 214 6.58 6.88 -8.97
N VAL A 215 6.09 5.65 -9.17
CA VAL A 215 6.80 4.46 -8.66
C VAL A 215 8.15 4.24 -9.36
N ILE A 216 8.27 4.59 -10.65
CA ILE A 216 9.55 4.55 -11.37
C ILE A 216 10.51 5.64 -10.87
N GLU A 217 10.01 6.83 -10.57
CA GLU A 217 10.81 7.99 -10.15
C GLU A 217 11.34 7.87 -8.74
N CYS A 218 10.46 7.48 -7.81
CA CYS A 218 10.76 7.47 -6.39
C CYS A 218 11.63 6.29 -5.96
N LEU A 219 11.54 5.17 -6.70
CA LEU A 219 12.31 3.99 -6.38
C LEU A 219 13.75 4.06 -6.92
N PRO A 220 14.72 3.44 -6.23
CA PRO A 220 16.11 3.57 -6.61
C PRO A 220 16.43 2.81 -7.91
N ASN A 221 17.34 3.39 -8.69
CA ASN A 221 17.76 2.88 -10.01
C ASN A 221 18.42 1.49 -9.99
N ASN A 222 18.66 0.90 -8.81
CA ASN A 222 19.27 -0.42 -8.66
C ASN A 222 18.23 -1.56 -8.53
N LEU A 223 16.94 -1.26 -8.71
CA LEU A 223 15.90 -2.27 -8.84
C LEU A 223 15.80 -2.75 -10.29
N ASP A 224 15.70 -4.07 -10.45
CA ASP A 224 15.35 -4.63 -11.75
C ASP A 224 13.85 -4.37 -11.98
N THR A 225 13.57 -3.47 -12.93
CA THR A 225 12.22 -3.06 -13.30
C THR A 225 11.94 -3.48 -14.73
N GLU A 226 10.89 -4.27 -14.93
CA GLU A 226 10.47 -4.74 -16.25
C GLU A 226 9.00 -4.44 -16.52
N VAL A 227 8.61 -4.45 -17.79
CA VAL A 227 7.21 -4.38 -18.19
C VAL A 227 6.74 -5.79 -18.57
N ARG A 228 5.72 -6.28 -17.87
CA ARG A 228 5.07 -7.57 -18.11
C ARG A 228 3.58 -7.37 -18.43
N ARG A 229 2.81 -8.46 -18.52
CA ARG A 229 1.35 -8.41 -18.69
C ARG A 229 0.64 -9.21 -17.61
N LEU A 230 -0.47 -8.66 -17.13
CA LEU A 230 -1.39 -9.30 -16.19
C LEU A 230 -2.80 -8.78 -16.47
N LEU A 231 -3.79 -9.69 -16.54
CA LEU A 231 -5.20 -9.33 -16.78
C LEU A 231 -5.37 -8.41 -18.00
N ASP A 232 -4.71 -8.74 -19.11
CA ASP A 232 -4.67 -7.96 -20.36
C ASP A 232 -4.02 -6.56 -20.30
N HIS A 233 -3.55 -6.15 -19.14
CA HIS A 233 -2.88 -4.86 -18.94
C HIS A 233 -1.35 -5.02 -18.86
N TRP A 234 -0.61 -3.97 -19.24
CA TRP A 234 0.82 -3.89 -18.93
C TRP A 234 1.02 -3.68 -17.43
N VAL A 235 2.07 -4.24 -16.84
CA VAL A 235 2.39 -4.04 -15.42
C VAL A 235 3.88 -3.82 -15.26
N LEU A 236 4.27 -2.94 -14.36
CA LEU A 236 5.66 -2.82 -13.91
C LEU A 236 5.94 -3.93 -12.90
N THR A 237 6.98 -4.71 -13.11
CA THR A 237 7.42 -5.71 -12.15
C THR A 237 8.74 -5.27 -11.55
N PHE A 238 8.78 -5.19 -10.22
CA PHE A 238 9.97 -4.86 -9.46
C PHE A 238 10.53 -6.13 -8.84
N SER A 239 11.83 -6.35 -9.00
CA SER A 239 12.57 -7.34 -8.22
C SER A 239 13.80 -6.71 -7.60
N ALA A 240 14.17 -7.19 -6.42
CA ALA A 240 15.32 -6.71 -5.68
C ALA A 240 16.23 -7.90 -5.37
N LEU A 241 17.38 -8.00 -6.04
CA LEU A 241 18.47 -8.91 -5.66
C LEU A 241 19.32 -8.35 -4.50
N LYS A 242 19.13 -7.07 -4.14
CA LYS A 242 19.92 -6.32 -3.15
C LYS A 242 19.01 -5.40 -2.29
N PRO A 243 19.47 -4.92 -1.12
CA PRO A 243 18.69 -4.01 -0.28
C PRO A 243 18.25 -2.74 -1.02
N VAL A 244 17.00 -2.32 -0.80
CA VAL A 244 16.39 -1.11 -1.39
C VAL A 244 16.74 0.10 -0.54
N VAL A 245 17.26 1.17 -1.16
CA VAL A 245 17.54 2.45 -0.49
C VAL A 245 16.64 3.53 -1.07
N LEU A 246 15.77 4.13 -0.26
CA LEU A 246 14.77 5.13 -0.67
C LEU A 246 15.41 6.50 -0.90
N ARG A 247 16.11 6.70 -2.02
CA ARG A 247 16.91 7.92 -2.29
C ARG A 247 16.12 9.17 -2.67
N TYR A 248 14.90 9.01 -3.23
CA TYR A 248 14.15 10.15 -3.77
C TYR A 248 13.50 11.00 -2.67
N PHE A 249 13.05 10.35 -1.59
CA PHE A 249 12.40 11.03 -0.46
C PHE A 249 13.39 11.82 0.43
N ASP A 250 14.70 11.64 0.25
CA ASP A 250 15.75 12.44 0.91
C ASP A 250 16.02 13.80 0.22
N LYS A 251 15.57 13.99 -1.02
CA LYS A 251 15.94 15.11 -1.90
C LYS A 251 14.77 15.97 -2.40
N ALA A 252 13.67 16.04 -1.66
CA ALA A 252 12.59 16.99 -1.96
C ALA A 252 13.06 18.45 -1.74
N GLY A 253 13.81 18.95 -2.72
CA GLY A 253 14.51 20.22 -2.74
C GLY A 253 15.32 20.34 -4.02
N THR A 254 14.69 20.89 -5.07
CA THR A 254 15.29 21.44 -6.31
C THR A 254 15.84 20.45 -7.35
N VAL A 255 15.01 20.00 -8.29
CA VAL A 255 15.43 19.67 -9.68
C VAL A 255 14.28 20.06 -10.64
N ASP A 256 14.65 20.57 -11.82
CA ASP A 256 13.78 21.07 -12.91
C ASP A 256 12.87 19.96 -13.50
N ASP A 257 11.58 20.26 -13.69
CA ASP A 257 10.44 19.34 -13.44
C ASP A 257 9.61 18.95 -14.68
N THR A 258 10.16 18.94 -15.90
CA THR A 258 9.33 18.71 -17.11
C THR A 258 9.58 17.40 -17.86
N MET A 259 10.71 16.73 -17.66
CA MET A 259 11.08 15.53 -18.42
C MET A 259 11.97 14.59 -17.59
N LEU A 260 11.64 13.30 -17.56
CA LEU A 260 12.48 12.27 -16.94
C LEU A 260 13.19 11.43 -18.00
N HIS A 261 14.51 11.53 -18.05
CA HIS A 261 15.36 10.69 -18.88
C HIS A 261 15.76 9.41 -18.13
N ARG A 262 15.31 8.24 -18.59
CA ARG A 262 15.68 6.93 -18.01
C ARG A 262 16.43 6.07 -19.01
N HIS A 263 17.38 5.28 -18.52
CA HIS A 263 17.99 4.20 -19.28
C HIS A 263 17.37 2.86 -18.87
N ILE A 264 16.45 2.34 -19.68
CA ILE A 264 15.85 1.02 -19.50
C ILE A 264 16.53 0.06 -20.48
N LEU A 265 17.23 -0.96 -19.97
CA LEU A 265 18.01 -1.92 -20.78
C LEU A 265 19.00 -1.25 -21.74
N GLY A 266 19.68 -0.19 -21.28
CA GLY A 266 20.64 0.58 -22.08
C GLY A 266 20.01 1.48 -23.15
N ARG A 267 18.68 1.58 -23.21
CA ARG A 267 17.97 2.49 -24.13
C ARG A 267 17.46 3.72 -23.39
N PRO A 268 17.70 4.93 -23.91
CA PRO A 268 17.05 6.13 -23.38
C PRO A 268 15.54 6.03 -23.63
N VAL A 269 14.77 6.24 -22.57
CA VAL A 269 13.31 6.34 -22.57
C VAL A 269 12.96 7.64 -21.86
N ASP A 270 12.24 8.50 -22.56
CA ASP A 270 11.78 9.78 -22.04
C ASP A 270 10.34 9.64 -21.56
N PHE A 271 10.12 9.99 -20.30
CA PHE A 271 8.79 10.09 -19.73
C PHE A 271 8.44 11.57 -19.57
N PRO A 272 7.37 12.06 -20.22
CA PRO A 272 6.87 13.40 -19.95
C PRO A 272 6.32 13.43 -18.53
N LEU A 273 6.83 14.35 -17.72
CA LEU A 273 6.31 14.59 -16.38
C LEU A 273 4.99 15.38 -16.54
N PRO A 274 3.86 14.90 -15.99
CA PRO A 274 2.67 15.73 -15.92
C PRO A 274 2.97 16.95 -15.02
N PRO A 275 2.40 18.13 -15.35
CA PRO A 275 2.61 19.36 -14.57
C PRO A 275 2.14 19.23 -13.12
#